data_AF-A0A427ABS5-F1
#
_entry.id   AF-A0A427ABS5-F1
#
_cell.length_a   1.000
_cell.length_b   1.000
_cell.length_c   1.000
_cell.angle_alpha   90.00
_cell.angle_beta   90.00
_cell.angle_gamma   90.00
#
_symmetry.space_group_name_H-M   'P 1'
#
loop_
_entity.id
_entity.type
_entity.pdbx_description
1 polymer ?
#
loop_
_entity_poly.entity_id
_entity_poly.type
_entity_poly.pdbx_seq_one_letter_code
_entity_poly.pdbx_strand_id
1 'polypeptide(L)'
;MKSGGGASNGSAVPSMTSASATVDIASSAIEKRPSTDEGASLRKHNMKAGPEHPTYVLGSATRAPIEKGKGPVEVEEAPKQGYTIRDMCEVEDWAGGREKLRLHHDAVEDHRGRGSSSAEVVGDLRGLYFVSALIDWVHDAGQLVRSQHKRILSLRVANKELKLGANQELVVTAKYRAKELEEDVKKLRAELESLKNDRKGLEQEVGILRSSLDGACARLEGNVLSLTEATMLLEAKLKAEGLKVVDAYKASQGFESGLKKMGQVSYEFGYRVAFERLRGKHPEIEIEQDPFTECPEDANVGKDLN
;
A
#
# COMPACT_ATOMS: atom_id res chain seq x y z
N MET A 1 10.12 -58.84 -67.92
CA MET A 1 9.78 -57.46 -68.36
C MET A 1 10.34 -56.54 -67.29
N LYS A 2 11.53 -55.93 -67.51
CA LYS A 2 11.78 -54.48 -67.77
C LYS A 2 11.03 -53.54 -66.80
N SER A 3 11.60 -52.50 -66.18
CA SER A 3 12.96 -51.93 -66.11
C SER A 3 12.95 -50.66 -65.24
N GLY A 4 14.09 -50.34 -64.58
CA GLY A 4 14.66 -49.00 -64.36
C GLY A 4 14.06 -48.16 -63.21
N GLY A 5 14.81 -47.37 -62.43
CA GLY A 5 16.22 -46.96 -62.44
C GLY A 5 16.34 -45.52 -61.88
N GLY A 6 17.41 -45.20 -61.13
CA GLY A 6 17.79 -43.81 -60.76
C GLY A 6 18.30 -43.67 -59.31
N ALA A 7 19.61 -43.79 -59.07
CA ALA A 7 20.59 -42.69 -58.87
C ALA A 7 20.50 -42.07 -57.46
N SER A 8 21.30 -42.50 -56.47
CA SER A 8 22.71 -42.14 -56.17
C SER A 8 22.99 -40.64 -56.02
N ASN A 9 23.45 -40.25 -54.82
CA ASN A 9 24.43 -39.20 -54.46
C ASN A 9 24.39 -39.12 -52.92
N GLY A 10 25.45 -39.05 -52.12
CA GLY A 10 26.86 -38.77 -52.34
C GLY A 10 27.37 -38.20 -51.01
N SER A 11 28.24 -38.96 -50.35
CA SER A 11 28.88 -38.65 -49.06
C SER A 11 29.93 -37.55 -49.22
N ALA A 12 30.00 -36.58 -48.29
CA ALA A 12 31.24 -35.91 -47.89
C ALA A 12 31.08 -35.11 -46.59
N VAL A 13 31.90 -35.48 -45.59
CA VAL A 13 32.30 -34.66 -44.44
C VAL A 13 33.34 -33.62 -44.90
N PRO A 14 33.51 -32.50 -44.18
CA PRO A 14 34.88 -32.19 -43.76
C PRO A 14 34.99 -31.71 -42.30
N SER A 15 36.09 -32.13 -41.68
CA SER A 15 36.61 -31.67 -40.40
C SER A 15 37.48 -30.42 -40.55
N MET A 16 37.46 -29.59 -39.49
CA MET A 16 38.50 -28.72 -38.91
C MET A 16 39.43 -27.91 -39.82
N THR A 17 39.49 -26.58 -39.58
CA THR A 17 40.76 -25.82 -39.46
C THR A 17 40.52 -24.48 -38.74
N SER A 18 41.44 -24.19 -37.82
CA SER A 18 41.68 -23.00 -36.99
C SER A 18 42.08 -21.73 -37.75
N ALA A 19 41.80 -20.53 -37.20
CA ALA A 19 42.78 -19.45 -36.99
C ALA A 19 42.12 -18.16 -36.47
N SER A 20 42.87 -17.45 -35.60
CA SER A 20 42.55 -16.22 -34.88
C SER A 20 42.71 -14.93 -35.71
N ALA A 21 41.93 -13.90 -35.37
CA ALA A 21 42.21 -12.46 -35.56
C ALA A 21 41.22 -11.67 -34.68
N THR A 22 41.61 -11.12 -33.50
CA THR A 22 42.15 -9.77 -33.22
C THR A 22 41.14 -8.61 -33.27
N VAL A 23 40.96 -7.94 -32.10
CA VAL A 23 40.84 -6.46 -31.89
C VAL A 23 39.48 -5.85 -32.31
N ASP A 24 38.68 -5.10 -31.54
CA ASP A 24 38.85 -4.14 -30.43
C ASP A 24 37.56 -4.02 -29.57
N ILE A 25 37.68 -3.97 -28.24
CA ILE A 25 37.48 -2.81 -27.33
C ILE A 25 36.11 -2.10 -27.40
N ALA A 26 35.28 -2.33 -26.38
CA ALA A 26 34.46 -1.29 -25.76
C ALA A 26 34.34 -1.56 -24.26
N SER A 27 35.00 -0.70 -23.48
CA SER A 27 35.11 -0.69 -22.03
C SER A 27 33.76 -0.34 -21.37
N SER A 28 33.34 -1.08 -20.33
CA SER A 28 32.41 -0.55 -19.34
C SER A 28 32.98 -0.80 -17.93
N ALA A 29 33.17 0.29 -17.21
CA ALA A 29 33.78 0.34 -15.90
C ALA A 29 32.84 -0.27 -14.86
N ILE A 30 33.34 -1.26 -14.11
CA ILE A 30 32.77 -1.71 -12.83
C ILE A 30 33.82 -1.42 -11.77
N GLU A 31 33.51 -0.42 -10.95
CA GLU A 31 34.26 0.00 -9.78
C GLU A 31 34.06 -1.01 -8.65
N LYS A 32 35.16 -1.52 -8.10
CA LYS A 32 35.17 -2.35 -6.88
C LYS A 32 35.65 -1.53 -5.68
N ARG A 33 34.80 -1.55 -4.64
CA ARG A 33 34.97 -1.54 -3.15
C ARG A 33 36.39 -1.30 -2.56
N PRO A 34 36.48 -0.79 -1.30
CA PRO A 34 36.55 -1.72 -0.16
C PRO A 34 35.88 -1.25 1.16
N SER A 35 35.83 -2.23 2.07
CA SER A 35 35.30 -2.30 3.44
C SER A 35 35.98 -1.40 4.48
N THR A 36 35.23 -1.04 5.53
CA THR A 36 35.78 -0.84 6.88
C THR A 36 34.77 -1.28 7.95
N ASP A 37 35.28 -2.04 8.91
CA ASP A 37 34.70 -2.58 10.13
C ASP A 37 34.71 -1.54 11.26
N GLU A 38 33.67 -1.49 12.10
CA GLU A 38 33.80 -1.12 13.53
C GLU A 38 32.51 -1.42 14.31
N GLY A 39 32.67 -2.15 15.41
CA GLY A 39 31.59 -2.69 16.22
C GLY A 39 31.10 -1.81 17.39
N ALA A 40 30.26 -2.46 18.19
CA ALA A 40 29.77 -2.10 19.52
C ALA A 40 28.65 -1.04 19.62
N SER A 41 27.46 -1.46 20.05
CA SER A 41 27.13 -1.44 21.48
C SER A 41 25.65 -1.75 21.72
N LEU A 42 25.44 -2.78 22.54
CA LEU A 42 24.17 -3.20 23.11
C LEU A 42 23.57 -2.10 24.00
N ARG A 43 22.35 -1.65 23.73
CA ARG A 43 21.48 -1.05 24.76
C ARG A 43 20.10 -1.68 24.75
N LYS A 44 19.99 -2.68 25.62
CA LYS A 44 18.75 -3.21 26.17
C LYS A 44 18.04 -2.09 26.95
N HIS A 45 16.76 -1.87 26.65
CA HIS A 45 15.83 -1.37 27.66
C HIS A 45 14.54 -2.19 27.58
N ASN A 46 14.42 -3.11 28.53
CA ASN A 46 13.17 -3.73 28.92
C ASN A 46 12.28 -2.62 29.48
N MET A 47 11.08 -2.45 28.94
CA MET A 47 10.01 -1.76 29.67
C MET A 47 8.79 -2.66 29.72
N LYS A 48 8.61 -3.20 30.92
CA LYS A 48 7.60 -4.15 31.36
C LYS A 48 6.61 -3.38 32.24
N ALA A 49 5.37 -3.27 31.80
CA ALA A 49 4.17 -2.96 32.58
C ALA A 49 3.00 -3.41 31.68
N GLY A 50 2.30 -4.52 31.95
CA GLY A 50 1.27 -4.65 32.99
C GLY A 50 -0.09 -4.77 32.27
N PRO A 51 -0.85 -5.87 32.42
CA PRO A 51 -2.05 -6.11 31.62
C PRO A 51 -3.30 -5.54 32.32
N GLU A 52 -4.03 -4.66 31.66
CA GLU A 52 -5.37 -4.28 32.10
C GLU A 52 -6.42 -5.10 31.34
N HIS A 53 -7.10 -5.96 32.09
CA HIS A 53 -8.26 -6.71 31.66
C HIS A 53 -9.49 -5.79 31.51
N PRO A 54 -10.32 -5.97 30.46
CA PRO A 54 -11.61 -5.29 30.37
C PRO A 54 -12.64 -6.02 31.26
N THR A 55 -13.12 -5.33 32.30
CA THR A 55 -14.26 -5.81 33.10
C THR A 55 -15.53 -5.11 32.64
N TYR A 56 -16.33 -5.90 31.94
CA TYR A 56 -17.77 -5.83 31.70
C TYR A 56 -18.59 -5.17 32.83
N VAL A 57 -19.46 -4.21 32.46
CA VAL A 57 -20.77 -4.04 33.10
C VAL A 57 -21.81 -3.90 32.00
N LEU A 58 -22.49 -5.00 31.74
CA LEU A 58 -23.67 -5.14 30.91
C LEU A 58 -24.89 -4.76 31.77
N GLY A 59 -25.45 -3.57 31.54
CA GLY A 59 -26.71 -3.12 32.12
C GLY A 59 -27.79 -3.01 31.05
N SER A 60 -28.71 -3.97 31.05
CA SER A 60 -29.80 -4.10 30.08
C SER A 60 -31.08 -3.38 30.53
N ALA A 61 -31.88 -2.99 29.51
CA ALA A 61 -33.31 -2.63 29.53
C ALA A 61 -33.65 -1.18 29.96
N THR A 62 -34.49 -0.40 29.28
CA THR A 62 -35.73 -0.78 28.57
C THR A 62 -36.21 0.38 27.67
N ARG A 63 -36.97 0.01 26.61
CA ARG A 63 -37.95 0.79 25.81
C ARG A 63 -37.48 1.62 24.62
N ALA A 64 -37.79 1.06 23.44
CA ALA A 64 -38.09 1.79 22.21
C ALA A 64 -39.35 2.69 22.39
N PRO A 65 -39.55 3.66 21.49
CA PRO A 65 -40.32 3.34 20.30
C PRO A 65 -39.71 3.82 18.98
N ILE A 66 -40.00 3.01 17.97
CA ILE A 66 -40.14 3.27 16.54
C ILE A 66 -40.27 4.76 16.15
N GLU A 67 -39.34 5.23 15.32
CA GLU A 67 -39.59 6.22 14.25
C GLU A 67 -39.00 5.63 12.95
N LYS A 68 -39.80 4.93 12.14
CA LYS A 68 -40.52 5.51 10.99
C LYS A 68 -39.71 6.55 10.20
N GLY A 69 -39.16 6.06 9.09
CA GLY A 69 -39.10 6.74 7.80
C GLY A 69 -38.63 8.19 7.80
N LYS A 70 -37.34 8.40 7.56
CA LYS A 70 -36.85 9.65 6.98
C LYS A 70 -37.36 9.75 5.53
N GLY A 71 -38.53 10.35 5.39
CA GLY A 71 -39.02 10.92 4.14
C GLY A 71 -38.13 12.08 3.67
N PRO A 72 -38.37 12.58 2.45
CA PRO A 72 -37.50 13.57 1.82
C PRO A 72 -37.47 14.85 2.66
N VAL A 73 -36.26 15.34 2.89
CA VAL A 73 -35.99 16.66 3.47
C VAL A 73 -36.80 17.68 2.67
N GLU A 74 -37.80 18.27 3.34
CA GLU A 74 -38.52 19.43 2.85
C GLU A 74 -37.49 20.52 2.56
N VAL A 75 -37.33 20.85 1.27
CA VAL A 75 -36.72 22.11 0.89
C VAL A 75 -37.65 23.18 1.44
N GLU A 76 -37.18 23.93 2.43
CA GLU A 76 -37.85 25.13 2.92
C GLU A 76 -38.24 25.97 1.70
N GLU A 77 -39.54 26.00 1.42
CA GLU A 77 -40.11 26.97 0.52
C GLU A 77 -39.90 28.32 1.21
N ALA A 78 -38.94 29.10 0.69
CA ALA A 78 -38.70 30.48 1.12
C ALA A 78 -40.05 31.17 1.35
N PRO A 79 -40.23 31.90 2.47
CA PRO A 79 -41.50 32.55 2.74
C PRO A 79 -41.83 33.37 1.51
N LYS A 80 -43.03 33.15 0.95
CA LYS A 80 -43.63 34.10 0.01
C LYS A 80 -43.83 35.38 0.81
N GLN A 81 -42.77 36.15 0.95
CA GLN A 81 -42.76 37.47 1.53
C GLN A 81 -43.60 38.29 0.57
N GLY A 82 -44.91 38.31 0.85
CA GLY A 82 -45.83 39.18 0.17
C GLY A 82 -45.33 40.57 0.46
N TYR A 83 -44.76 41.22 -0.56
CA TYR A 83 -44.42 42.63 -0.49
C TYR A 83 -45.66 43.36 -0.02
N THR A 84 -45.58 43.88 1.21
CA THR A 84 -46.64 44.68 1.79
C THR A 84 -46.81 45.92 0.92
N ILE A 85 -48.03 46.44 0.76
CA ILE A 85 -48.29 47.68 -0.02
C ILE A 85 -47.38 48.84 0.42
N ARG A 86 -46.89 48.80 1.67
CA ARG A 86 -45.93 49.74 2.24
C ARG A 86 -44.53 49.70 1.59
N ASP A 87 -44.08 48.54 1.10
CA ASP A 87 -42.74 48.35 0.54
C ASP A 87 -42.65 48.81 -0.94
N MET A 88 -43.79 49.03 -1.60
CA MET A 88 -43.83 49.59 -2.96
C MET A 88 -43.91 51.12 -2.99
N CYS A 89 -44.04 51.78 -1.82
CA CYS A 89 -44.15 53.24 -1.70
C CYS A 89 -42.84 53.93 -1.32
N GLU A 90 -41.71 53.23 -1.34
CA GLU A 90 -40.39 53.87 -1.25
C GLU A 90 -39.97 54.34 -2.66
N VAL A 91 -40.74 55.30 -3.19
CA VAL A 91 -40.36 56.06 -4.38
C VAL A 91 -39.50 57.22 -3.91
N GLU A 92 -38.28 57.24 -4.44
CA GLU A 92 -37.32 58.34 -4.38
C GLU A 92 -38.00 59.71 -4.38
N ASP A 93 -37.60 60.57 -3.45
CA ASP A 93 -38.06 61.95 -3.32
C ASP A 93 -37.91 62.70 -4.65
N TRP A 94 -38.98 62.76 -5.44
CA TRP A 94 -39.14 63.75 -6.50
C TRP A 94 -39.39 65.12 -5.86
N ALA A 95 -38.35 65.65 -5.23
CA ALA A 95 -38.29 66.98 -4.63
C ALA A 95 -38.26 68.13 -5.67
N GLY A 96 -38.47 67.86 -6.95
CA GLY A 96 -38.38 68.87 -8.03
C GLY A 96 -39.70 69.53 -8.46
N GLY A 97 -40.86 69.02 -8.03
CA GLY A 97 -42.17 69.53 -8.51
C GLY A 97 -42.86 70.54 -7.61
N ARG A 98 -42.47 70.63 -6.33
CA ARG A 98 -43.18 71.41 -5.29
C ARG A 98 -42.61 72.80 -5.03
N GLU A 99 -41.64 73.25 -5.81
CA GLU A 99 -41.07 74.59 -5.67
C GLU A 99 -41.80 75.64 -6.53
N LYS A 100 -42.52 75.23 -7.58
CA LYS A 100 -43.29 76.14 -8.44
C LYS A 100 -44.62 76.58 -7.84
N LEU A 101 -45.16 75.82 -6.88
CA LEU A 101 -46.42 76.16 -6.18
C LEU A 101 -46.21 77.03 -4.93
N ARG A 102 -45.02 77.01 -4.31
CA ARG A 102 -44.71 77.91 -3.17
C ARG A 102 -44.50 79.36 -3.61
N LEU A 103 -43.81 79.59 -4.74
CA LEU A 103 -43.61 80.94 -5.27
C LEU A 103 -44.91 81.62 -5.76
N HIS A 104 -45.98 80.86 -6.00
CA HIS A 104 -47.25 81.43 -6.42
C HIS A 104 -48.16 81.83 -5.25
N HIS A 105 -47.95 81.26 -4.06
CA HIS A 105 -48.75 81.59 -2.87
C HIS A 105 -48.18 82.82 -2.13
N ASP A 106 -46.86 83.00 -2.13
CA ASP A 106 -46.20 84.15 -1.46
C ASP A 106 -46.32 85.47 -2.26
N ALA A 107 -46.66 85.43 -3.54
CA ALA A 107 -46.88 86.63 -4.37
C ALA A 107 -48.33 87.18 -4.30
N VAL A 108 -49.24 86.52 -3.57
CA VAL A 108 -50.67 86.89 -3.52
C VAL A 108 -51.06 87.62 -2.21
N GLU A 109 -50.18 87.62 -1.20
CA GLU A 109 -50.44 88.23 0.13
C GLU A 109 -49.90 89.66 0.29
N ASP A 110 -49.54 90.40 -0.77
CA ASP A 110 -49.07 91.80 -0.63
C ASP A 110 -49.74 92.81 -1.57
N HIS A 111 -51.07 92.78 -1.71
CA HIS A 111 -51.82 93.94 -2.23
C HIS A 111 -53.22 94.09 -1.60
N ARG A 112 -53.28 94.41 -0.30
CA ARG A 112 -54.48 95.00 0.31
C ARG A 112 -54.37 96.53 0.25
N GLY A 113 -54.75 97.11 -0.88
CA GLY A 113 -54.81 98.56 -0.99
C GLY A 113 -55.28 99.10 -2.34
N ARG A 114 -56.61 99.36 -2.42
CA ARG A 114 -57.23 100.44 -3.23
C ARG A 114 -57.31 100.23 -4.75
N GLY A 115 -58.54 99.94 -5.20
CA GLY A 115 -59.13 100.61 -6.35
C GLY A 115 -59.34 99.77 -7.61
N SER A 116 -60.58 99.84 -8.10
CA SER A 116 -61.00 99.68 -9.50
C SER A 116 -61.28 98.28 -10.04
N SER A 117 -62.55 98.13 -10.40
CA SER A 117 -63.21 97.07 -11.15
C SER A 117 -62.51 96.78 -12.50
N SER A 118 -61.69 95.74 -12.54
CA SER A 118 -61.41 94.94 -13.75
C SER A 118 -60.65 93.65 -13.38
N ALA A 119 -61.04 92.99 -12.28
CA ALA A 119 -60.36 91.81 -11.75
C ALA A 119 -61.13 90.49 -11.96
N GLU A 120 -62.39 90.53 -12.43
CA GLU A 120 -63.22 89.33 -12.55
C GLU A 120 -62.97 88.51 -13.83
N VAL A 121 -62.40 89.09 -14.89
CA VAL A 121 -62.22 88.38 -16.17
C VAL A 121 -60.84 87.69 -16.32
N VAL A 122 -59.84 88.05 -15.51
CA VAL A 122 -58.48 87.46 -15.57
C VAL A 122 -58.33 86.27 -14.60
N GLY A 123 -59.15 86.19 -13.55
CA GLY A 123 -59.19 85.05 -12.63
C GLY A 123 -59.72 83.76 -13.28
N ASP A 124 -60.73 83.88 -14.14
CA ASP A 124 -61.38 82.74 -14.81
C ASP A 124 -60.49 82.04 -15.84
N LEU A 125 -59.71 82.79 -16.65
CA LEU A 125 -58.79 82.18 -17.62
C LEU A 125 -57.67 81.38 -16.92
N ARG A 126 -57.15 81.91 -15.80
CA ARG A 126 -56.06 81.29 -15.03
C ARG A 126 -56.51 79.98 -14.36
N GLY A 127 -57.76 79.93 -13.89
CA GLY A 127 -58.39 78.70 -13.39
C GLY A 127 -58.56 77.63 -14.48
N LEU A 128 -58.96 78.02 -15.70
CA LEU A 128 -59.15 77.10 -16.82
C LEU A 128 -57.84 76.46 -17.29
N TYR A 129 -56.74 77.21 -17.38
CA TYR A 129 -55.41 76.63 -17.69
C TYR A 129 -54.95 75.62 -16.64
N PHE A 130 -55.22 75.88 -15.36
CA PHE A 130 -54.90 74.95 -14.28
C PHE A 130 -55.72 73.67 -14.38
N VAL A 131 -57.01 73.77 -14.67
CA VAL A 131 -57.89 72.60 -14.85
C VAL A 131 -57.46 71.76 -16.06
N SER A 132 -57.15 72.37 -17.21
CA SER A 132 -56.66 71.64 -18.38
C SER A 132 -55.34 70.92 -18.13
N ALA A 133 -54.36 71.60 -17.49
CA ALA A 133 -53.09 70.97 -17.13
C ALA A 133 -53.27 69.79 -16.15
N LEU A 134 -54.24 69.88 -15.24
CA LEU A 134 -54.58 68.79 -14.33
C LEU A 134 -55.23 67.61 -15.08
N ILE A 135 -56.11 67.88 -16.05
CA ILE A 135 -56.72 66.84 -16.90
C ILE A 135 -55.65 66.11 -17.71
N ASP A 136 -54.73 66.85 -18.34
CA ASP A 136 -53.63 66.27 -19.12
C ASP A 136 -52.74 65.40 -18.23
N TRP A 137 -52.37 65.90 -17.04
CA TRP A 137 -51.58 65.12 -16.09
C TRP A 137 -52.28 63.85 -15.62
N VAL A 138 -53.58 63.90 -15.31
CA VAL A 138 -54.37 62.72 -14.93
C VAL A 138 -54.47 61.75 -16.11
N HIS A 139 -54.62 62.26 -17.33
CA HIS A 139 -54.65 61.44 -18.54
C HIS A 139 -53.32 60.71 -18.77
N ASP A 140 -52.20 61.43 -18.68
CA ASP A 140 -50.84 60.91 -18.83
C ASP A 140 -50.51 59.89 -17.75
N ALA A 141 -50.83 60.20 -16.49
CA ALA A 141 -50.71 59.27 -15.37
C ALA A 141 -51.56 58.01 -15.62
N GLY A 142 -52.79 58.18 -16.09
CA GLY A 142 -53.66 57.08 -16.48
C GLY A 142 -53.08 56.23 -17.63
N GLN A 143 -52.43 56.85 -18.61
CA GLN A 143 -51.76 56.15 -19.70
C GLN A 143 -50.55 55.36 -19.21
N LEU A 144 -49.76 55.94 -18.29
CA LEU A 144 -48.64 55.27 -17.62
C LEU A 144 -49.12 54.09 -16.78
N VAL A 145 -50.18 54.24 -15.97
CA VAL A 145 -50.73 53.12 -15.18
C VAL A 145 -51.18 51.99 -16.09
N ARG A 146 -51.87 52.30 -17.20
CA ARG A 146 -52.26 51.28 -18.19
C ARG A 146 -51.06 50.59 -18.82
N SER A 147 -50.00 51.31 -19.17
CA SER A 147 -48.80 50.72 -19.76
C SER A 147 -48.03 49.85 -18.76
N GLN A 148 -47.91 50.29 -17.50
CA GLN A 148 -47.31 49.50 -16.41
C GLN A 148 -48.12 48.23 -16.11
N HIS A 149 -49.44 48.33 -16.08
CA HIS A 149 -50.31 47.15 -15.88
C HIS A 149 -50.09 46.09 -16.97
N LYS A 150 -50.01 46.50 -18.24
CA LYS A 150 -49.67 45.60 -19.35
C LYS A 150 -48.29 44.94 -19.15
N ARG A 151 -47.28 45.71 -18.74
CA ARG A 151 -45.93 45.20 -18.43
C ARG A 151 -45.94 44.17 -17.30
N ILE A 152 -46.66 44.44 -16.21
CA ILE A 152 -46.79 43.50 -15.07
C ILE A 152 -47.45 42.19 -15.51
N LEU A 153 -48.49 42.26 -16.35
CA LEU A 153 -49.13 41.07 -16.89
C LEU A 153 -48.16 40.25 -17.76
N SER A 154 -47.42 40.90 -18.66
CA SER A 154 -46.41 40.21 -19.49
C SER A 154 -45.31 39.57 -18.64
N LEU A 155 -44.78 40.28 -17.65
CA LEU A 155 -43.76 39.74 -16.73
C LEU A 155 -44.29 38.57 -15.90
N ARG A 156 -45.56 38.61 -15.47
CA ARG A 156 -46.19 37.50 -14.75
C ARG A 156 -46.28 36.25 -15.63
N VAL A 157 -46.54 36.39 -16.93
CA VAL A 157 -46.54 35.27 -17.87
C VAL A 157 -45.12 34.74 -18.07
N ALA A 158 -44.15 35.61 -18.35
CA ALA A 158 -42.74 35.22 -18.53
C ALA A 158 -42.16 34.52 -17.28
N ASN A 159 -42.48 35.00 -16.08
CA ASN A 159 -42.07 34.36 -14.83
C ASN A 159 -42.64 32.95 -14.65
N LYS A 160 -43.89 32.71 -15.11
CA LYS A 160 -44.48 31.37 -15.07
C LYS A 160 -43.79 30.44 -16.07
N GLU A 161 -43.52 30.93 -17.28
CA GLU A 161 -42.84 30.17 -18.33
C GLU A 161 -41.41 29.79 -17.92
N LEU A 162 -40.62 30.76 -17.43
CA LEU A 162 -39.28 30.52 -16.92
C LEU A 162 -39.27 29.52 -15.75
N LYS A 163 -40.20 29.66 -14.80
CA LYS A 163 -40.31 28.72 -13.67
C LYS A 163 -40.63 27.30 -14.13
N LEU A 164 -41.54 27.14 -15.09
CA LEU A 164 -41.88 25.83 -15.63
C LEU A 164 -40.72 25.24 -16.45
N GLY A 165 -40.09 26.04 -17.32
CA GLY A 165 -38.97 25.61 -18.16
C GLY A 165 -37.75 25.19 -17.35
N ALA A 166 -37.30 26.03 -16.40
CA ALA A 166 -36.18 25.70 -15.53
C ALA A 166 -36.44 24.44 -14.70
N ASN A 167 -37.65 24.28 -14.16
CA ASN A 167 -38.01 23.07 -13.42
C ASN A 167 -38.02 21.83 -14.32
N GLN A 168 -38.52 21.94 -15.54
CA GLN A 168 -38.55 20.82 -16.48
C GLN A 168 -37.15 20.38 -16.89
N GLU A 169 -36.26 21.33 -17.22
CA GLU A 169 -34.87 21.04 -17.60
C GLU A 169 -34.09 20.37 -16.46
N LEU A 170 -34.25 20.89 -15.23
CA LEU A 170 -33.64 20.30 -14.04
C LEU A 170 -34.15 18.87 -13.80
N VAL A 171 -35.46 18.63 -13.95
CA VAL A 171 -36.06 17.29 -13.79
C VAL A 171 -35.55 16.32 -14.85
N VAL A 172 -35.45 16.74 -16.12
CA VAL A 172 -34.92 15.90 -17.21
C VAL A 172 -33.46 15.55 -16.96
N THR A 173 -32.65 16.53 -16.56
CA THR A 173 -31.22 16.34 -16.25
C THR A 173 -31.03 15.39 -15.06
N ALA A 174 -31.78 15.58 -13.98
CA ALA A 174 -31.75 14.71 -12.81
C ALA A 174 -32.19 13.28 -13.16
N LYS A 175 -33.22 13.13 -13.99
CA LYS A 175 -33.70 11.82 -14.46
C LYS A 175 -32.66 11.09 -15.32
N TYR A 176 -31.93 11.81 -16.17
CA TYR A 176 -30.84 11.23 -16.96
C TYR A 176 -29.71 10.72 -16.04
N ARG A 177 -29.24 11.56 -15.11
CA ARG A 177 -28.21 11.19 -14.14
C ARG A 177 -28.60 10.02 -13.24
N ALA A 178 -29.86 9.94 -12.84
CA ALA A 178 -30.38 8.82 -12.07
C ALA A 178 -30.30 7.50 -12.86
N LYS A 179 -30.62 7.51 -14.16
CA LYS A 179 -30.51 6.33 -15.02
C LYS A 179 -29.06 5.91 -15.26
N GLU A 180 -28.18 6.87 -15.52
CA GLU A 180 -26.73 6.62 -15.67
C GLU A 180 -26.18 5.94 -14.41
N LEU A 181 -26.49 6.48 -13.23
CA LEU A 181 -26.09 5.89 -11.95
C LEU A 181 -26.71 4.51 -11.70
N GLU A 182 -27.96 4.29 -12.13
CA GLU A 182 -28.61 2.98 -12.01
C GLU A 182 -27.88 1.89 -12.82
N GLU A 183 -27.45 2.21 -14.03
CA GLU A 183 -26.68 1.28 -14.87
C GLU A 183 -25.28 1.01 -14.29
N ASP A 184 -24.61 2.02 -13.76
CA ASP A 184 -23.33 1.85 -13.06
C ASP A 184 -23.47 0.94 -11.84
N VAL A 185 -24.54 1.10 -11.05
CA VAL A 185 -24.83 0.22 -9.91
C VAL A 185 -25.07 -1.23 -10.35
N LYS A 186 -25.77 -1.44 -11.47
CA LYS A 186 -25.98 -2.79 -12.03
C LYS A 186 -24.65 -3.41 -12.47
N LYS A 187 -23.81 -2.65 -13.16
CA LYS A 187 -22.47 -3.08 -13.59
C LYS A 187 -21.59 -3.45 -12.40
N LEU A 188 -21.47 -2.58 -11.40
CA LEU A 188 -20.67 -2.83 -10.20
C LEU A 188 -21.17 -4.04 -9.41
N ARG A 189 -22.49 -4.26 -9.37
CA ARG A 189 -23.06 -5.45 -8.74
C ARG A 189 -22.63 -6.74 -9.46
N ALA A 190 -22.60 -6.74 -10.79
CA ALA A 190 -22.15 -7.89 -11.57
C ALA A 190 -20.66 -8.16 -11.36
N GLU A 191 -19.83 -7.11 -11.39
CA GLU A 191 -18.38 -7.21 -11.12
C GLU A 191 -18.09 -7.75 -9.70
N LEU A 192 -18.85 -7.29 -8.70
CA LEU A 192 -18.73 -7.76 -7.32
C LEU A 192 -19.02 -9.26 -7.19
N GLU A 193 -20.05 -9.76 -7.87
CA GLU A 193 -20.37 -11.19 -7.83
C GLU A 193 -19.33 -12.02 -8.59
N SER A 194 -18.78 -11.51 -9.70
CA SER A 194 -17.64 -12.12 -10.39
C SER A 194 -16.44 -12.25 -9.47
N LEU A 195 -15.99 -11.15 -8.86
CA LEU A 195 -14.84 -11.13 -7.96
C LEU A 195 -15.04 -12.05 -6.75
N LYS A 196 -16.27 -12.13 -6.24
CA LYS A 196 -16.63 -13.04 -5.15
C LYS A 196 -16.52 -14.51 -5.55
N ASN A 197 -16.81 -14.85 -6.80
CA ASN A 197 -16.61 -16.21 -7.32
C ASN A 197 -15.11 -16.50 -7.53
N ASP A 198 -14.36 -15.55 -8.07
CA ASP A 198 -12.90 -15.68 -8.23
C ASP A 198 -12.22 -15.90 -6.86
N ARG A 199 -12.63 -15.15 -5.84
CA ARG A 199 -12.15 -15.32 -4.46
C ARG A 199 -12.41 -16.74 -3.94
N LYS A 200 -13.59 -17.30 -4.17
CA LYS A 200 -13.92 -18.69 -3.76
C LYS A 200 -13.05 -19.70 -4.50
N GLY A 201 -12.76 -19.48 -5.79
CA GLY A 201 -11.86 -20.32 -6.56
C GLY A 201 -10.44 -20.32 -5.99
N LEU A 202 -9.89 -19.13 -5.72
CA LEU A 202 -8.58 -18.99 -5.08
C LEU A 202 -8.52 -19.62 -3.68
N GLU A 203 -9.60 -19.49 -2.90
CA GLU A 203 -9.68 -20.11 -1.56
C GLU A 203 -9.61 -21.65 -1.65
N GLN A 204 -10.27 -22.25 -2.64
CA GLN A 204 -10.19 -23.69 -2.90
C GLN A 204 -8.77 -24.11 -3.33
N GLU A 205 -8.15 -23.36 -4.24
CA GLU A 205 -6.78 -23.63 -4.70
C GLU A 205 -5.77 -23.55 -3.54
N VAL A 206 -5.87 -22.52 -2.69
CA VAL A 206 -5.07 -22.39 -1.47
C VAL A 206 -5.31 -23.57 -0.54
N GLY A 207 -6.56 -24.03 -0.40
CA GLY A 207 -6.89 -25.24 0.35
C GLY A 207 -6.15 -26.48 -0.16
N ILE A 208 -6.17 -26.71 -1.49
CA ILE A 208 -5.48 -27.83 -2.14
C ILE A 208 -3.96 -27.74 -1.93
N LEU A 209 -3.37 -26.55 -2.13
CA LEU A 209 -1.94 -26.34 -1.95
C LEU A 209 -1.50 -26.57 -0.50
N ARG A 210 -2.30 -26.13 0.49
CA ARG A 210 -2.03 -26.39 1.91
C ARG A 210 -2.02 -27.89 2.20
N SER A 211 -3.03 -28.63 1.76
CA SER A 211 -3.06 -30.09 1.96
C SER A 211 -1.89 -30.81 1.26
N SER A 212 -1.50 -30.35 0.07
CA SER A 212 -0.32 -30.88 -0.63
C SER A 212 0.98 -30.64 0.15
N LEU A 213 1.13 -29.42 0.67
CA LEU A 213 2.28 -29.03 1.50
C LEU A 213 2.34 -29.85 2.79
N ASP A 214 1.23 -30.00 3.50
CA ASP A 214 1.15 -30.81 4.72
C ASP A 214 1.56 -32.27 4.44
N GLY A 215 1.07 -32.83 3.33
CA GLY A 215 1.48 -34.17 2.89
C GLY A 215 2.97 -34.27 2.56
N ALA A 216 3.55 -33.22 1.95
CA ALA A 216 4.99 -33.17 1.67
C ALA A 216 5.83 -33.06 2.95
N CYS A 217 5.40 -32.23 3.91
CA CYS A 217 6.02 -32.10 5.22
C CYS A 217 6.04 -33.44 5.97
N ALA A 218 4.90 -34.14 6.02
CA ALA A 218 4.82 -35.45 6.67
C ALA A 218 5.75 -36.50 6.04
N ARG A 219 5.88 -36.51 4.71
CA ARG A 219 6.83 -37.38 4.00
C ARG A 219 8.28 -37.04 4.32
N LEU A 220 8.63 -35.75 4.34
CA LEU A 220 9.97 -35.29 4.67
C LEU A 220 10.33 -35.65 6.11
N GLU A 221 9.42 -35.45 7.06
CA GLU A 221 9.61 -35.82 8.46
C GLU A 221 9.88 -37.32 8.61
N GLY A 222 9.08 -38.16 7.94
CA GLY A 222 9.32 -39.61 7.90
C GLY A 222 10.70 -39.98 7.33
N ASN A 223 11.13 -39.31 6.26
CA ASN A 223 12.45 -39.54 5.66
C ASN A 223 13.59 -39.12 6.60
N VAL A 224 13.45 -37.98 7.29
CA VAL A 224 14.44 -37.49 8.26
C VAL A 224 14.56 -38.46 9.42
N LEU A 225 13.44 -38.98 9.94
CA LEU A 225 13.44 -39.99 10.99
C LEU A 225 14.14 -41.29 10.53
N SER A 226 13.78 -41.80 9.34
CA SER A 226 14.39 -43.01 8.77
C SER A 226 15.90 -42.85 8.53
N LEU A 227 16.32 -41.68 8.03
CA LEU A 227 17.73 -41.36 7.85
C LEU A 227 18.46 -41.30 9.19
N THR A 228 17.85 -40.68 10.21
CA THR A 228 18.40 -40.60 11.55
C THR A 228 18.65 -42.00 12.12
N GLU A 229 17.67 -42.90 12.01
CA GLU A 229 17.80 -44.30 12.45
C GLU A 229 18.93 -45.04 11.71
N ALA A 230 19.02 -44.88 10.39
CA ALA A 230 20.09 -45.47 9.58
C ALA A 230 21.48 -44.94 9.97
N THR A 231 21.59 -43.63 10.25
CA THR A 231 22.86 -43.03 10.70
C THR A 231 23.28 -43.55 12.07
N MET A 232 22.35 -43.71 13.01
CA MET A 232 22.63 -44.32 14.32
C MET A 232 23.11 -45.76 14.19
N LEU A 233 22.47 -46.56 13.33
CA LEU A 233 22.87 -47.94 13.07
C LEU A 233 24.29 -48.02 12.47
N LEU A 234 24.59 -47.16 11.50
CA LEU A 234 25.92 -47.08 10.89
C LEU A 234 26.99 -46.68 11.91
N GLU A 235 26.70 -45.69 12.76
CA GLU A 235 27.61 -45.26 13.82
C GLU A 235 27.89 -46.41 14.80
N ALA A 236 26.86 -47.12 15.25
CA ALA A 236 27.01 -48.28 16.13
C ALA A 236 27.87 -49.38 15.47
N LYS A 237 27.63 -49.67 14.19
CA LYS A 237 28.40 -50.66 13.43
C LYS A 237 29.87 -50.25 13.28
N LEU A 238 30.15 -48.98 12.98
CA LEU A 238 31.51 -48.47 12.89
C LEU A 238 32.25 -48.54 14.22
N LYS A 239 31.58 -48.22 15.34
CA LYS A 239 32.17 -48.38 16.68
C LYS A 239 32.51 -49.84 16.98
N ALA A 240 31.61 -50.78 16.67
CA ALA A 240 31.84 -52.20 16.89
C ALA A 240 32.99 -52.75 16.02
N GLU A 241 33.00 -52.45 14.72
CA GLU A 241 34.06 -52.90 13.82
C GLU A 241 35.41 -52.25 14.17
N GLY A 242 35.40 -50.98 14.57
CA GLY A 242 36.60 -50.28 15.03
C GLY A 242 37.25 -50.97 16.23
N LEU A 243 36.47 -51.39 17.23
CA LEU A 243 36.98 -52.16 18.37
C LEU A 243 37.58 -53.49 17.92
N LYS A 244 36.88 -54.21 17.04
CA LYS A 244 37.34 -55.49 16.50
C LYS A 244 38.68 -55.38 15.74
N VAL A 245 38.85 -54.33 14.93
CA VAL A 245 40.11 -54.06 14.22
C VAL A 245 41.24 -53.74 15.20
N VAL A 246 40.96 -52.95 16.24
CA VAL A 246 41.94 -52.64 17.29
C VAL A 246 42.36 -53.89 18.05
N ASP A 247 41.42 -54.76 18.41
CA ASP A 247 41.72 -56.02 19.10
C ASP A 247 42.52 -56.97 18.21
N ALA A 248 42.17 -57.09 16.92
CA ALA A 248 42.94 -57.86 15.95
C ALA A 248 44.37 -57.31 15.76
N TYR A 249 44.54 -55.99 15.73
CA TYR A 249 45.85 -55.36 15.67
C TYR A 249 46.69 -55.66 16.92
N LYS A 250 46.10 -55.53 18.12
CA LYS A 250 46.79 -55.87 19.39
C LYS A 250 47.17 -57.35 19.47
N ALA A 251 46.38 -58.23 18.87
CA ALA A 251 46.68 -59.66 18.77
C ALA A 251 47.68 -60.00 17.65
N SER A 252 48.04 -59.05 16.78
CA SER A 252 48.96 -59.29 15.68
C SER A 252 50.41 -59.43 16.16
N GLN A 253 51.16 -60.32 15.51
CA GLN A 253 52.58 -60.54 15.80
C GLN A 253 53.44 -59.28 15.59
N GLY A 254 53.06 -58.41 14.63
CA GLY A 254 53.73 -57.13 14.40
C GLY A 254 53.65 -56.19 15.60
N PHE A 255 52.51 -56.17 16.29
CA PHE A 255 52.34 -55.39 17.52
C PHE A 255 53.18 -55.96 18.67
N GLU A 256 53.12 -57.28 18.90
CA GLU A 256 53.88 -57.95 19.96
C GLU A 256 55.39 -57.79 19.77
N SER A 257 55.89 -58.01 18.55
CA SER A 257 57.31 -57.83 18.21
C SER A 257 57.75 -56.36 18.34
N GLY A 258 56.88 -55.41 17.98
CA GLY A 258 57.10 -53.99 18.21
C GLY A 258 57.22 -53.65 19.70
N LEU A 259 56.34 -54.20 20.56
CA LEU A 259 56.42 -54.03 22.01
C LEU A 259 57.72 -54.60 22.59
N LYS A 260 58.16 -55.79 22.14
CA LYS A 260 59.42 -56.40 22.57
C LYS A 260 60.62 -55.52 22.22
N LYS A 261 60.69 -55.01 20.99
CA LYS A 261 61.74 -54.06 20.55
C LYS A 261 61.71 -52.78 21.39
N MET A 262 60.52 -52.20 21.62
CA MET A 262 60.39 -50.98 22.42
C MET A 262 60.82 -51.17 23.88
N GLY A 263 60.49 -52.32 24.48
CA GLY A 263 60.93 -52.67 25.84
C GLY A 263 62.45 -52.82 25.93
N GLN A 264 63.08 -53.45 24.93
CA GLN A 264 64.53 -53.58 24.85
C GLN A 264 65.21 -52.20 24.78
N VAL A 265 64.80 -51.33 23.85
CA VAL A 265 65.37 -49.97 23.70
C VAL A 265 65.21 -49.15 25.00
N SER A 266 64.08 -49.29 25.70
CA SER A 266 63.83 -48.58 26.96
C SER A 266 64.73 -49.09 28.09
N TYR A 267 64.95 -50.40 28.17
CA TYR A 267 65.85 -51.01 29.15
C TYR A 267 67.31 -50.63 28.89
N GLU A 268 67.76 -50.70 27.64
CA GLU A 268 69.10 -50.25 27.22
C GLU A 268 69.33 -48.79 27.57
N PHE A 269 68.37 -47.91 27.26
CA PHE A 269 68.44 -46.50 27.62
C PHE A 269 68.51 -46.29 29.14
N GLY A 270 67.64 -46.95 29.91
CA GLY A 270 67.64 -46.87 31.37
C GLY A 270 68.94 -47.37 32.00
N TYR A 271 69.51 -48.46 31.47
CA TYR A 271 70.80 -49.00 31.87
C TYR A 271 71.92 -47.99 31.64
N ARG A 272 72.03 -47.44 30.43
CA ARG A 272 73.02 -46.40 30.10
C ARG A 272 72.92 -45.20 31.04
N VAL A 273 71.72 -44.71 31.33
CA VAL A 273 71.51 -43.58 32.26
C VAL A 273 71.90 -43.95 33.71
N ALA A 274 71.54 -45.14 34.19
CA ALA A 274 71.88 -45.58 35.54
C ALA A 274 73.39 -45.78 35.71
N PHE A 275 74.03 -46.36 34.69
CA PHE A 275 75.47 -46.56 34.61
C PHE A 275 76.22 -45.22 34.69
N GLU A 276 75.85 -44.23 33.89
CA GLU A 276 76.48 -42.90 33.94
C GLU A 276 76.28 -42.20 35.29
N ARG A 277 75.10 -42.37 35.92
CA ARG A 277 74.85 -41.83 37.27
C ARG A 277 75.71 -42.50 38.33
N LEU A 278 75.92 -43.82 38.24
CA LEU A 278 76.78 -44.57 39.15
C LEU A 278 78.23 -44.11 39.01
N ARG A 279 78.71 -44.03 37.77
CA ARG A 279 80.05 -43.56 37.43
C ARG A 279 80.31 -42.13 37.91
N GLY A 280 79.33 -41.25 37.81
CA GLY A 280 79.41 -39.88 38.35
C GLY A 280 79.50 -39.81 39.88
N LYS A 281 79.02 -40.84 40.62
CA LYS A 281 79.10 -40.90 42.08
C LYS A 281 80.32 -41.67 42.60
N HIS A 282 80.78 -42.68 41.87
CA HIS A 282 81.89 -43.55 42.26
C HIS A 282 82.80 -43.80 41.04
N PRO A 283 83.72 -42.87 40.72
CA PRO A 283 84.54 -42.94 39.52
C PRO A 283 85.60 -44.07 39.54
N GLU A 284 85.80 -44.71 40.68
CA GLU A 284 86.82 -45.74 40.92
C GLU A 284 86.32 -47.19 40.69
N ILE A 285 85.02 -47.38 40.43
CA ILE A 285 84.45 -48.71 40.19
C ILE A 285 84.61 -49.05 38.70
N GLU A 286 85.49 -50.01 38.39
CA GLU A 286 85.58 -50.63 37.07
C GLU A 286 84.47 -51.66 36.89
N ILE A 287 83.57 -51.42 35.94
CA ILE A 287 82.52 -52.36 35.56
C ILE A 287 82.87 -52.88 34.17
N GLU A 288 82.78 -54.21 34.00
CA GLU A 288 82.98 -54.93 32.74
C GLU A 288 82.04 -54.40 31.64
N GLN A 289 82.47 -54.46 30.37
CA GLN A 289 81.91 -53.73 29.22
C GLN A 289 80.36 -53.72 29.16
N ASP A 290 79.81 -52.60 28.68
CA ASP A 290 78.37 -52.39 28.48
C ASP A 290 77.77 -53.55 27.63
N PRO A 291 76.89 -54.39 28.19
CA PRO A 291 76.33 -55.56 27.50
C PRO A 291 75.56 -55.24 26.21
N PHE A 292 75.32 -53.95 25.92
CA PHE A 292 74.56 -53.46 24.78
C PHE A 292 75.41 -52.74 23.72
N THR A 293 76.75 -52.85 23.77
CA THR A 293 77.63 -52.29 22.73
C THR A 293 77.70 -53.12 21.45
N GLU A 294 77.29 -54.39 21.49
CA GLU A 294 77.11 -55.23 20.31
C GLU A 294 75.63 -55.22 19.91
N CYS A 295 75.28 -54.36 18.95
CA CYS A 295 73.95 -54.34 18.36
C CYS A 295 73.62 -55.71 17.74
N PRO A 296 72.48 -56.34 18.05
CA PRO A 296 72.01 -57.44 17.22
C PRO A 296 71.60 -56.85 15.85
N GLU A 297 72.38 -57.16 14.81
CA GLU A 297 72.02 -56.82 13.43
C GLU A 297 70.61 -57.36 13.12
N ASP A 298 69.77 -56.53 12.49
CA ASP A 298 68.38 -56.81 12.10
C ASP A 298 68.32 -58.04 11.17
N ALA A 299 68.39 -59.24 11.74
CA ALA A 299 68.22 -60.48 11.01
C ALA A 299 66.71 -60.68 10.75
N ASN A 300 66.32 -60.29 9.54
CA ASN A 300 65.37 -61.01 8.68
C ASN A 300 63.91 -60.99 9.13
N VAL A 301 63.17 -59.94 8.75
CA VAL A 301 61.75 -60.09 8.42
C VAL A 301 61.68 -60.82 7.07
N GLY A 302 61.33 -62.11 7.10
CA GLY A 302 61.04 -62.88 5.88
C GLY A 302 59.94 -62.20 5.08
N LYS A 303 60.23 -61.86 3.82
CA LYS A 303 59.25 -61.36 2.86
C LYS A 303 58.48 -62.56 2.30
N ASP A 304 57.44 -62.99 2.99
CA ASP A 304 56.48 -63.91 2.38
C ASP A 304 55.53 -63.10 1.49
N LEU A 305 55.77 -63.20 0.18
CA LEU A 305 54.93 -62.75 -0.91
C LEU A 305 53.85 -63.81 -1.16
N ASN A 306 52.57 -63.47 -0.93
CA ASN A 306 51.45 -64.05 -1.67
C ASN A 306 50.26 -63.08 -1.69
#